data_AF-A0A2V9P8E8-F1
#
_entry.id   AF-A0A2V9P8E8-F1
#
_cell.length_a   1.000
_cell.length_b   1.000
_cell.length_c   1.000
_cell.angle_alpha   90.00
_cell.angle_beta   90.00
_cell.angle_gamma   90.00
#
_symmetry.space_group_name_H-M   'P 1'
#
loop_
_entity.id
_entity.type
_entity.pdbx_description
1 polymer ?
#
loop_
_entity_poly.entity_id
_entity_poly.type
_entity_poly.pdbx_seq_one_letter_code
_entity_poly.pdbx_strand_id
1 'polypeptide(L)'
;GVYHHKEAFWYYIPVVLLGLIPWTIFVTAALLDSIRAWWSERRQLFQPENALNVFLVIWLIVPGIFFSLSQSKLPGYMLPALPAGTLLLAEYVRRHVLMADPRPDYLLIICHSIVAAFPLIPALMLDYVLLQHRLPGSSALAISSALAAALAIGMIVTLRTQLGLRML
;
A
#
# COMPACT_ATOMS: atom_id res chain seq x y z
N GLY A 1 -35.05 8.51 19.55
CA GLY A 1 -34.14 7.36 19.57
C GLY A 1 -32.82 7.80 18.97
N VAL A 2 -31.72 7.70 19.71
CA VAL A 2 -30.41 8.21 19.28
C VAL A 2 -29.84 7.28 18.21
N TYR A 3 -29.78 7.76 16.97
CA TYR A 3 -29.11 7.08 15.86
C TYR A 3 -27.60 7.04 16.11
N HIS A 4 -27.12 6.03 16.83
CA HIS A 4 -25.70 5.71 16.89
C HIS A 4 -25.26 5.20 15.52
N HIS A 5 -24.79 6.08 14.64
CA HIS A 5 -23.98 5.68 13.51
C HIS A 5 -22.62 5.28 14.06
N LYS A 6 -22.52 4.08 14.63
CA LYS A 6 -21.24 3.47 14.97
C LYS A 6 -20.52 3.22 13.66
N GLU A 7 -19.71 4.20 13.26
CA GLU A 7 -18.69 4.04 12.24
C GLU A 7 -17.92 2.74 12.49
N ALA A 8 -17.76 1.93 11.43
CA ALA A 8 -17.05 0.66 11.48
C ALA A 8 -15.65 0.78 12.14
N PHE A 9 -15.28 -0.15 13.02
CA PHE A 9 -13.93 -0.16 13.62
C PHE A 9 -12.80 -0.30 12.57
N TRP A 10 -13.14 -0.78 11.37
CA TRP A 10 -12.27 -0.97 10.22
C TRP A 10 -12.23 0.24 9.26
N TYR A 11 -12.85 1.37 9.63
CA TYR A 11 -12.92 2.60 8.83
C TYR A 11 -11.56 3.05 8.26
N TYR A 12 -10.50 2.97 9.06
CA TYR A 12 -9.20 3.49 8.65
C TYR A 12 -8.36 2.54 7.79
N ILE A 13 -8.75 1.26 7.68
CA ILE A 13 -8.07 0.29 6.80
C ILE A 13 -8.09 0.79 5.35
N PRO A 14 -9.26 1.03 4.72
CA PRO A 14 -9.28 1.54 3.35
C PRO A 14 -8.64 2.93 3.23
N VAL A 15 -8.75 3.80 4.24
CA VAL A 15 -8.13 5.14 4.23
C VAL A 15 -6.60 5.04 4.13
N VAL A 16 -5.98 4.19 4.94
CA VAL A 16 -4.52 3.98 4.89
C VAL A 16 -4.11 3.30 3.60
N LEU A 17 -4.86 2.28 3.15
CA LEU A 17 -4.54 1.59 1.90
C LEU A 17 -4.60 2.54 0.70
N LEU A 18 -5.57 3.46 0.66
CA LEU A 18 -5.68 4.50 -0.36
C LEU A 18 -4.57 5.55 -0.22
N GLY A 19 -4.28 6.02 1.00
CA GLY A 19 -3.23 7.00 1.27
C GLY A 19 -1.81 6.49 0.97
N LEU A 20 -1.64 5.17 0.92
CA LEU A 20 -0.37 4.52 0.58
C LEU A 20 -0.25 4.14 -0.90
N ILE A 21 -1.26 4.38 -1.75
CA ILE A 21 -1.13 4.15 -3.19
C ILE A 21 0.01 5.03 -3.74
N PRO A 22 0.91 4.49 -4.59
CA PRO A 22 0.91 3.15 -5.21
C PRO A 22 1.56 2.04 -4.37
N TRP A 23 2.18 2.40 -3.25
CA TRP A 23 3.04 1.55 -2.43
C TRP A 23 2.30 0.54 -1.53
N THR A 24 0.97 0.54 -1.54
CA THR A 24 0.11 -0.27 -0.66
C THR A 24 0.54 -1.74 -0.56
N ILE A 25 0.78 -2.41 -1.69
CA ILE A 25 1.17 -3.82 -1.71
C ILE A 25 2.54 -4.05 -1.06
N PHE A 26 3.53 -3.22 -1.37
CA PHE A 26 4.87 -3.38 -0.79
C PHE A 26 4.91 -3.01 0.69
N VAL A 27 4.20 -1.97 1.12
CA VAL A 27 4.10 -1.60 2.56
C VAL A 27 3.41 -2.73 3.34
N THR A 28 2.37 -3.34 2.77
CA THR A 28 1.69 -4.48 3.41
C THR A 28 2.62 -5.70 3.50
N ALA A 29 3.40 -5.99 2.46
CA ALA A 29 4.40 -7.05 2.50
C ALA A 29 5.49 -6.77 3.55
N ALA A 30 6.00 -5.54 3.62
CA ALA A 30 6.97 -5.10 4.63
C ALA A 30 6.46 -5.23 6.06
N LEU A 31 5.18 -4.91 6.28
CA LEU A 31 4.48 -5.07 7.55
C LEU A 31 4.36 -6.54 7.95
N LEU A 32 3.89 -7.39 7.04
CA LEU A 32 3.74 -8.82 7.31
C LEU A 32 5.07 -9.51 7.54
N ASP A 33 6.10 -9.14 6.77
CA ASP A 33 7.46 -9.63 6.95
C ASP A 33 8.02 -9.25 8.34
N SER A 34 7.91 -7.97 8.71
CA SER A 34 8.34 -7.48 10.03
C SER A 34 7.62 -8.15 11.20
N ILE A 35 6.30 -8.38 11.06
CA ILE A 35 5.51 -9.09 12.08
C ILE A 35 5.94 -10.56 12.15
N ARG A 36 6.16 -11.24 11.03
CA ARG A 36 6.61 -12.63 11.01
C ARG A 36 7.98 -12.77 11.67
N ALA A 37 8.94 -11.91 11.31
CA ALA A 37 10.27 -11.89 11.91
C ALA A 37 10.21 -11.68 13.42
N TRP A 38 9.34 -10.78 13.90
CA TRP A 38 9.11 -10.60 15.33
C TRP A 38 8.64 -11.89 16.02
N TRP A 39 7.70 -12.61 15.40
CA TRP A 39 7.15 -13.84 15.98
C TRP A 39 8.13 -15.02 15.97
N SER A 40 8.96 -15.17 14.92
CA SER A 40 9.93 -16.27 14.78
C SER A 40 11.21 -16.03 15.58
N GLU A 41 11.72 -14.79 15.61
CA GLU A 41 13.05 -14.46 16.10
C GLU A 41 13.01 -13.61 17.37
N ARG A 42 12.12 -13.94 18.31
CA ARG A 42 11.94 -13.20 19.57
C ARG A 42 13.24 -12.91 20.35
N ARG A 43 14.31 -13.69 20.14
CA ARG A 43 15.63 -13.47 20.76
C ARG A 43 16.50 -12.40 20.07
N GLN A 44 16.25 -12.06 18.81
CA GLN A 44 17.04 -11.08 18.03
C GLN A 44 16.38 -9.69 17.96
N LEU A 45 15.30 -9.45 18.72
CA LEU A 45 14.57 -8.19 18.75
C LEU A 45 15.42 -6.98 19.16
N PHE A 46 16.50 -7.21 19.91
CA PHE A 46 17.39 -6.15 20.39
C PHE A 46 18.49 -5.76 19.41
N GLN A 47 18.51 -6.34 18.19
CA GLN A 47 19.36 -5.81 17.14
C GLN A 47 18.81 -4.47 16.64
N PRO A 48 19.67 -3.46 16.38
CA PRO A 48 19.24 -2.10 16.03
C PRO A 48 18.24 -2.04 14.87
N GLU A 49 18.44 -2.88 13.85
CA GLU A 49 17.59 -2.92 12.67
C GLU A 49 16.21 -3.54 12.93
N ASN A 50 16.12 -4.53 13.83
CA ASN A 50 14.84 -5.12 14.23
C ASN A 50 14.07 -4.18 15.16
N ALA A 51 14.78 -3.46 16.03
CA ALA A 51 14.17 -2.45 16.89
C ALA A 51 13.54 -1.31 16.09
N LEU A 52 14.20 -0.83 15.03
CA LEU A 52 13.66 0.17 14.11
C LEU A 52 12.38 -0.34 13.41
N ASN A 53 12.39 -1.56 12.87
CA ASN A 53 11.20 -2.14 12.23
C ASN A 53 10.03 -2.26 13.19
N VAL A 54 10.27 -2.75 14.40
CA VAL A 54 9.24 -2.86 15.44
C VAL A 54 8.69 -1.48 15.78
N PHE A 55 9.54 -0.47 15.93
CA PHE A 55 9.11 0.91 16.15
C PHE A 55 8.22 1.43 15.01
N LEU A 56 8.59 1.20 13.75
CA LEU A 56 7.80 1.63 12.60
C LEU A 56 6.45 0.92 12.50
N VAL A 57 6.41 -0.37 12.79
CA VAL A 57 5.15 -1.14 12.86
C VAL A 57 4.24 -0.58 13.95
N ILE A 58 4.78 -0.32 15.13
CA ILE A 58 4.03 0.28 16.24
C ILE A 58 3.55 1.69 15.86
N TRP A 59 4.42 2.52 15.29
CA TRP A 59 4.07 3.88 14.87
C TRP A 59 2.99 3.88 13.77
N LEU A 60 2.96 2.89 12.89
CA LEU A 60 1.90 2.76 11.89
C LEU A 60 0.57 2.28 12.51
N ILE A 61 0.62 1.28 13.40
CA ILE A 61 -0.56 0.61 13.93
C ILE A 61 -1.23 1.43 15.06
N VAL A 62 -0.45 2.02 15.97
CA VAL A 62 -0.97 2.67 17.18
C VAL A 62 -1.90 3.85 16.87
N PRO A 63 -1.55 4.82 15.99
CA PRO A 63 -2.48 5.87 15.60
C PRO A 63 -3.75 5.28 14.99
N GLY A 64 -3.63 4.20 14.22
CA GLY A 64 -4.78 3.56 13.61
C GLY A 64 -5.73 2.94 14.59
N ILE A 65 -5.23 2.22 15.60
CA ILE A 65 -6.06 1.68 16.68
C ILE A 65 -6.65 2.83 17.51
N PHE A 66 -5.82 3.80 17.89
CA PHE A 66 -6.25 4.94 18.71
C PHE A 66 -7.39 5.72 18.05
N PHE A 67 -7.25 6.10 16.78
CA PHE A 67 -8.29 6.81 16.06
C PHE A 67 -9.48 5.92 15.69
N SER A 68 -9.30 4.61 15.50
CA SER A 68 -10.42 3.68 15.30
C SER A 68 -11.36 3.61 16.51
N LEU A 69 -10.83 3.87 17.71
CA LEU A 69 -11.60 3.95 18.96
C LEU A 69 -12.23 5.35 19.19
N SER A 70 -11.87 6.36 18.40
CA SER A 70 -12.45 7.70 18.48
C SER A 70 -13.90 7.73 17.97
N GLN A 71 -14.75 8.52 18.64
CA GLN A 71 -16.15 8.78 18.23
C GLN A 71 -16.23 9.64 16.96
N SER A 72 -15.27 10.56 16.78
CA SER A 72 -15.17 11.39 15.58
C SER A 72 -14.07 10.83 14.67
N LYS A 73 -14.43 10.45 13.45
CA LYS A 73 -13.49 9.91 12.46
C LYS A 73 -13.32 10.89 11.32
N LEU A 74 -12.10 11.42 11.17
CA LEU A 74 -11.69 12.16 9.99
C LEU A 74 -10.58 11.39 9.27
N PRO A 75 -10.62 11.28 7.93
CA PRO A 75 -9.58 10.59 7.15
C PRO A 75 -8.17 11.14 7.42
N GLY A 76 -8.06 12.46 7.64
CA GLY A 76 -6.78 13.13 7.90
C GLY A 76 -6.07 12.69 9.19
N TYR A 77 -6.74 11.99 10.11
CA TYR A 77 -6.10 11.52 11.34
C TYR A 77 -5.02 10.47 11.12
N MET A 78 -5.02 9.80 9.96
CA MET A 78 -3.99 8.81 9.60
C MET A 78 -2.74 9.42 8.95
N LEU A 79 -2.76 10.70 8.57
CA LEU A 79 -1.60 11.38 7.96
C LEU A 79 -0.29 11.22 8.75
N PRO A 80 -0.28 11.35 10.10
CA PRO A 80 0.94 11.17 10.89
C PRO A 80 1.52 9.75 10.87
N ALA A 81 0.74 8.75 10.45
CA ALA A 81 1.17 7.35 10.38
C ALA A 81 1.77 6.97 9.02
N LEU A 82 1.50 7.74 7.96
CA LEU A 82 2.00 7.47 6.61
C LEU A 82 3.55 7.45 6.52
N PRO A 83 4.31 8.35 7.19
CA PRO A 83 5.76 8.30 7.19
C PRO A 83 6.32 6.96 7.69
N ALA A 84 5.68 6.37 8.71
CA ALA A 84 6.07 5.07 9.24
C ALA A 84 5.93 3.97 8.17
N GLY A 85 4.82 3.97 7.41
CA GLY A 85 4.62 3.05 6.30
C GLY A 85 5.66 3.21 5.19
N THR A 86 5.99 4.44 4.81
CA THR A 86 7.01 4.69 3.77
C THR A 86 8.42 4.29 4.21
N LEU A 87 8.76 4.49 5.49
CA LEU A 87 10.06 4.12 6.01
C LEU A 87 10.18 2.60 6.17
N LEU A 88 9.08 1.92 6.55
CA LEU A 88 9.01 0.47 6.60
C LEU A 88 9.21 -0.15 5.21
N LEU A 89 8.64 0.46 4.16
CA LEU A 89 8.91 0.08 2.78
C LEU A 89 10.39 0.27 2.40
N ALA A 90 10.97 1.43 2.71
CA ALA A 90 12.38 1.70 2.39
C ALA A 90 13.30 0.64 2.99
N GLU A 91 13.02 0.25 4.24
CA GLU A 91 13.76 -0.77 4.96
C GLU A 91 13.55 -2.17 4.39
N TYR A 92 12.33 -2.51 3.98
CA TYR A 92 12.04 -3.75 3.26
C TYR A 92 12.82 -3.85 1.95
N VAL A 93 12.83 -2.79 1.14
CA VAL A 93 13.61 -2.72 -0.11
C VAL A 93 15.10 -2.84 0.17
N ARG A 94 15.61 -2.19 1.22
CA ARG A 94 17.01 -2.30 1.63
C ARG A 94 17.38 -3.74 1.92
N ARG A 95 16.60 -4.46 2.71
CA ARG A 95 16.88 -5.87 3.07
C ARG A 95 16.77 -6.80 1.87
N HIS A 96 15.67 -6.74 1.13
CA HIS A 96 15.34 -7.74 0.11
C HIS A 96 15.95 -7.49 -1.26
N VAL A 97 16.34 -6.25 -1.55
CA VAL A 97 16.78 -5.86 -2.90
C VAL A 97 18.20 -5.29 -2.92
N LEU A 98 18.70 -4.75 -1.80
CA LEU A 98 20.07 -4.23 -1.72
C LEU A 98 21.03 -5.18 -0.99
N MET A 99 20.53 -5.98 -0.03
CA MET A 99 21.39 -6.78 0.86
C MET A 99 21.21 -8.30 0.72
N ALA A 100 20.06 -8.76 0.24
CA ALA A 100 19.80 -10.17 -0.05
C ALA A 100 19.97 -10.48 -1.54
N ASP A 101 20.14 -11.76 -1.86
CA ASP A 101 20.01 -12.27 -3.23
C ASP A 101 18.56 -12.00 -3.72
N PRO A 102 18.34 -11.05 -4.65
CA PRO A 102 17.00 -10.59 -4.97
C PRO A 102 16.21 -11.69 -5.69
N ARG A 103 15.36 -12.42 -4.97
CA ARG A 103 14.43 -13.37 -5.59
C ARG A 103 13.14 -12.64 -5.96
N PRO A 104 12.82 -12.49 -7.25
CA PRO A 104 11.62 -11.78 -7.66
C PRO A 104 10.38 -12.60 -7.27
N ASP A 105 9.63 -12.12 -6.29
CA ASP A 105 8.26 -12.60 -6.04
C ASP A 105 7.33 -12.05 -7.13
N TYR A 106 7.09 -12.87 -8.15
CA TYR A 106 6.25 -12.49 -9.28
C TYR A 106 4.80 -12.20 -8.88
N LEU A 107 4.27 -12.86 -7.85
CA LEU A 107 2.91 -12.61 -7.37
C LEU A 107 2.83 -11.23 -6.74
N LEU A 108 3.80 -10.89 -5.89
CA LEU A 108 3.92 -9.56 -5.28
C LEU A 108 3.99 -8.45 -6.35
N ILE A 109 4.85 -8.64 -7.37
CA ILE A 109 5.03 -7.67 -8.46
C ILE A 109 3.71 -7.49 -9.24
N ILE A 110 3.06 -8.58 -9.63
CA ILE A 110 1.78 -8.52 -10.37
C ILE A 110 0.69 -7.84 -9.54
N CYS A 111 0.54 -8.21 -8.27
CA CYS A 111 -0.41 -7.60 -7.35
C CYS A 111 -0.15 -6.10 -7.20
N HIS A 112 1.12 -5.69 -7.02
CA HIS A 112 1.48 -4.28 -6.95
C HIS A 112 1.12 -3.53 -8.23
N SER A 113 1.50 -4.05 -9.39
CA SER A 113 1.23 -3.39 -10.67
C SER A 113 -0.27 -3.23 -10.96
N ILE A 114 -1.09 -4.21 -10.59
CA ILE A 114 -2.56 -4.12 -10.72
C ILE A 114 -3.11 -3.05 -9.77
N VAL A 115 -2.76 -3.13 -8.48
CA VAL A 115 -3.29 -2.21 -7.46
C VAL A 115 -2.85 -0.77 -7.69
N ALA A 116 -1.61 -0.56 -8.13
CA ALA A 116 -1.08 0.76 -8.44
C ALA A 116 -1.72 1.37 -9.69
N ALA A 117 -2.07 0.57 -10.70
CA ALA A 117 -2.69 1.05 -11.94
C ALA A 117 -4.22 1.22 -11.83
N PHE A 118 -4.88 0.45 -10.96
CA PHE A 118 -6.35 0.45 -10.84
C PHE A 118 -7.00 1.84 -10.63
N PRO A 119 -6.45 2.75 -9.78
CA PRO A 119 -7.03 4.08 -9.56
C PRO A 119 -7.08 4.96 -10.81
N LEU A 120 -6.27 4.65 -11.83
CA LEU A 120 -6.27 5.39 -13.09
C LEU A 120 -7.63 5.29 -13.80
N ILE A 121 -8.32 4.15 -13.68
CA ILE A 121 -9.62 3.93 -14.33
C ILE A 121 -10.65 4.95 -13.81
N PRO A 122 -11.02 4.97 -12.51
CA PRO A 122 -11.98 5.95 -12.00
C PRO A 122 -11.45 7.39 -12.10
N ALA A 123 -10.15 7.63 -11.99
CA ALA A 123 -9.58 8.97 -12.15
C ALA A 123 -9.84 9.56 -13.55
N LEU A 124 -9.68 8.75 -14.61
CA LEU A 124 -9.98 9.15 -15.99
C LEU A 124 -11.50 9.23 -16.26
N MET A 125 -12.31 8.46 -15.54
CA MET A 125 -13.77 8.48 -15.66
C MET A 125 -14.40 9.65 -14.88
N LEU A 126 -13.69 10.19 -13.89
CA LEU A 126 -14.22 11.22 -12.98
C LEU A 126 -14.69 12.46 -13.76
N ASP A 127 -13.95 12.86 -14.79
CA ASP A 127 -14.29 13.99 -15.64
C ASP A 127 -15.61 13.78 -16.40
N TYR A 128 -15.86 12.57 -16.92
CA TYR A 128 -17.12 12.23 -17.59
C TYR A 128 -18.31 12.31 -16.64
N VAL A 129 -18.16 11.79 -15.43
CA VAL A 129 -19.23 11.77 -14.44
C VAL A 129 -19.52 13.18 -13.92
N LEU A 130 -18.49 13.98 -13.65
CA LEU A 130 -18.63 15.32 -13.08
C LEU A 130 -19.04 16.37 -14.12
N LEU A 131 -18.41 16.40 -15.30
CA LEU A 131 -18.70 17.41 -16.31
C LEU A 131 -19.93 17.07 -17.17
N GLN A 132 -20.09 15.79 -17.53
CA GLN A 132 -21.13 15.40 -18.50
C GLN A 132 -22.40 14.85 -17.85
N HIS A 133 -22.39 14.59 -16.53
CA HIS A 133 -23.52 14.03 -15.77
C HIS A 133 -24.12 12.77 -16.44
N ARG A 134 -23.31 12.04 -17.21
CA ARG A 134 -23.68 10.82 -17.92
C ARG A 134 -22.69 9.73 -17.59
N LEU A 135 -23.20 8.50 -17.56
CA LEU A 135 -22.33 7.34 -17.49
C LEU A 135 -21.47 7.30 -18.75
N PRO A 136 -20.15 7.09 -18.61
CA PRO A 136 -19.25 7.04 -19.74
C PRO A 136 -19.65 5.91 -20.69
N GLY A 137 -19.53 6.16 -21.99
CA GLY A 137 -19.76 5.14 -23.00
C GLY A 137 -18.78 3.96 -22.86
N SER A 138 -19.14 2.81 -23.42
CA SER A 138 -18.31 1.59 -23.40
C SER A 138 -16.90 1.81 -23.96
N SER A 139 -16.76 2.71 -24.93
CA SER A 139 -15.47 3.12 -25.50
C SER A 139 -14.58 3.85 -24.50
N ALA A 140 -15.11 4.76 -23.68
CA ALA A 140 -14.34 5.45 -22.66
C ALA A 140 -13.84 4.49 -21.58
N LEU A 141 -14.70 3.56 -21.13
CA LEU A 141 -14.30 2.51 -20.18
C LEU A 141 -13.19 1.62 -20.77
N ALA A 142 -13.31 1.23 -22.04
CA ALA A 142 -12.31 0.42 -22.73
C ALA A 142 -10.95 1.14 -22.82
N ILE A 143 -10.94 2.43 -23.17
CA ILE A 143 -9.71 3.24 -23.23
C ILE A 143 -9.05 3.35 -21.86
N SER A 144 -9.80 3.71 -20.82
CA SER A 144 -9.26 3.82 -19.45
C SER A 144 -8.70 2.48 -18.95
N SER A 145 -9.39 1.38 -19.25
CA SER A 145 -8.93 0.03 -18.89
C SER A 145 -7.67 -0.38 -19.65
N ALA A 146 -7.58 -0.06 -20.95
CA ALA A 146 -6.41 -0.33 -21.77
C ALA A 146 -5.18 0.45 -21.28
N LEU A 147 -5.35 1.73 -20.91
CA LEU A 147 -4.28 2.55 -20.34
C LEU A 147 -3.81 2.01 -18.99
N ALA A 148 -4.74 1.62 -18.10
CA ALA A 148 -4.40 1.00 -16.83
C ALA A 148 -3.63 -0.32 -17.02
N ALA A 149 -4.06 -1.16 -17.97
CA ALA A 149 -3.35 -2.40 -18.32
C ALA A 149 -1.95 -2.13 -18.87
N ALA A 150 -1.79 -1.16 -19.76
CA ALA A 150 -0.48 -0.78 -20.30
C ALA A 150 0.48 -0.29 -19.19
N LEU A 151 -0.03 0.51 -18.25
CA LEU A 151 0.74 0.96 -17.10
C LEU A 151 1.14 -0.21 -16.18
N ALA A 152 0.21 -1.13 -15.90
CA ALA A 152 0.49 -2.33 -15.11
C ALA A 152 1.57 -3.21 -15.77
N ILE A 153 1.48 -3.44 -17.09
CA ILE A 153 2.49 -4.18 -17.86
C ILE A 153 3.85 -3.47 -17.79
N GLY A 154 3.86 -2.14 -17.98
CA GLY A 154 5.07 -1.33 -17.86
C GLY A 154 5.75 -1.49 -16.50
N MET A 155 4.98 -1.39 -15.42
CA MET A 155 5.49 -1.61 -14.05
C MET A 155 6.06 -3.02 -13.86
N ILE A 156 5.39 -4.07 -14.36
CA ILE A 156 5.88 -5.45 -14.28
C ILE A 156 7.22 -5.57 -15.02
N VAL A 157 7.33 -5.03 -16.24
CA VAL A 157 8.56 -5.07 -17.03
C VAL A 157 9.68 -4.33 -16.31
N THR A 158 9.45 -3.09 -15.86
CA THR A 158 10.47 -2.29 -15.16
C THR A 158 10.95 -2.96 -13.88
N LEU A 159 10.04 -3.49 -13.05
CA LEU A 159 10.43 -4.15 -11.81
C LEU A 159 11.22 -5.43 -12.09
N ARG A 160 10.83 -6.21 -13.10
CA ARG A 160 11.58 -7.42 -13.49
C ARG A 160 12.96 -7.09 -14.05
N THR A 161 13.10 -6.08 -14.90
CA THR A 161 14.40 -5.72 -15.49
C THR A 161 15.35 -5.12 -14.47
N GLN A 162 14.86 -4.23 -13.59
CA GLN A 162 15.65 -3.65 -12.50
C GLN A 162 16.10 -4.70 -11.48
N LEU A 163 15.23 -5.65 -11.11
CA LEU A 163 15.59 -6.76 -10.23
C LEU A 163 16.52 -7.75 -10.94
N GLY A 164 16.30 -8.00 -12.23
CA GLY A 164 17.13 -8.86 -13.07
C GLY A 164 18.57 -8.36 -13.23
N LEU A 165 18.74 -7.05 -13.42
CA LEU A 165 20.05 -6.42 -13.54
C LEU A 165 20.87 -6.46 -12.24
N ARG A 166 20.23 -6.58 -11.07
CA ARG A 166 20.93 -6.71 -9.78
C ARG A 166 21.41 -8.14 -9.49
N MET A 167 20.99 -9.12 -10.30
CA MET A 167 21.40 -10.53 -10.16
C MET A 167 22.62 -10.91 -11.04
N LEU A 168 23.10 -9.98 -11.89
CA LEU A 168 24.28 -10.15 -12.75
C LEU A 168 25.48 -9.39 -12.18
#